data_AF-G0EEV6-F1
#
_entry.id   AF-G0EEV6-F1
#
_cell.length_a   1.000
_cell.length_b   1.000
_cell.length_c   1.000
_cell.angle_alpha   90.00
_cell.angle_beta   90.00
_cell.angle_gamma   90.00
#
_symmetry.space_group_name_H-M   'P 1'
#
loop_
_entity.id
_entity.type
_entity.pdbx_description
1 polymer ?
#
loop_
_entity_poly.entity_id
_entity_poly.type
_entity_poly.pdbx_seq_one_letter_code
_entity_poly.pdbx_strand_id
1 'polypeptide(L)'
;MEPGIYVLQPYAHLIPLVRKAKRVGLRLLFLKPSETHGAIKKYRNVFCGLTPLPLIVTYKLQVWIGPMVYTDGFSPSVIIASRVARTELCECKRLLVTSESIASYSLARILASVVCGGESVIIKRSLDPVSEARREDCILLIGDKGIRIYSSRKFHVVTDLASLYRKTFGFDPVFAATAGECSIIQDKLSKLKRLEPTLTDILGAYNTLHVPLPTVIEYLRYTRLDYNPELLRLNIALLQKYQHLIKPQPTTT
;
A
#
# COMPACT_ATOMS: atom_id res chain seq x y z
N MET A 1 -11.77 -0.22 -31.32
CA MET A 1 -11.14 0.38 -30.12
C MET A 1 -10.54 -0.74 -29.29
N GLU A 2 -9.25 -0.66 -28.96
CA GLU A 2 -8.64 -1.63 -28.05
C GLU A 2 -9.34 -1.56 -26.69
N PRO A 3 -9.69 -2.70 -26.07
CA PRO A 3 -10.35 -2.65 -24.78
C PRO A 3 -9.32 -2.31 -23.71
N GLY A 4 -9.47 -1.15 -23.08
CA GLY A 4 -8.57 -0.66 -22.02
C GLY A 4 -8.39 -1.68 -20.89
N ILE A 5 -7.19 -1.69 -20.31
CA ILE A 5 -6.74 -2.67 -19.32
C ILE A 5 -6.59 -1.99 -17.97
N TYR A 6 -7.18 -2.58 -16.93
CA TYR A 6 -7.04 -2.12 -15.55
C TYR A 6 -5.99 -2.95 -14.80
N VAL A 7 -4.92 -2.28 -14.35
CA VAL A 7 -3.81 -2.90 -13.63
C VAL A 7 -4.11 -2.97 -12.13
N LEU A 8 -3.91 -4.16 -11.56
CA LEU A 8 -4.08 -4.44 -10.14
C LEU A 8 -2.87 -5.20 -9.59
N GLN A 9 -2.59 -5.03 -8.30
CA GLN A 9 -1.64 -5.88 -7.61
C GLN A 9 -2.32 -7.18 -7.13
N PRO A 10 -1.58 -8.30 -7.03
CA PRO A 10 -2.14 -9.59 -6.61
C PRO A 10 -2.20 -9.71 -5.08
N TYR A 11 -2.74 -8.70 -4.37
CA TYR A 11 -2.89 -8.74 -2.92
C TYR A 11 -4.26 -9.27 -2.50
N ALA A 12 -4.30 -10.02 -1.40
CA ALA A 12 -5.54 -10.61 -0.89
C ALA A 12 -6.62 -9.56 -0.55
N HIS A 13 -6.23 -8.37 -0.07
CA HIS A 13 -7.21 -7.30 0.20
C HIS A 13 -7.89 -6.76 -1.05
N LEU A 14 -7.36 -7.02 -2.26
CA LEU A 14 -7.94 -6.56 -3.52
C LEU A 14 -8.96 -7.55 -4.11
N ILE A 15 -9.18 -8.72 -3.49
CA ILE A 15 -10.14 -9.73 -3.97
C ILE A 15 -11.56 -9.16 -4.20
N PRO A 16 -12.15 -8.36 -3.29
CA PRO A 16 -13.46 -7.74 -3.53
C PRO A 16 -13.49 -6.87 -4.79
N LEU A 17 -12.40 -6.12 -5.02
CA LEU A 17 -12.23 -5.28 -6.20
C LEU A 17 -12.09 -6.10 -7.47
N VAL A 18 -11.27 -7.16 -7.47
CA VAL A 18 -11.12 -8.07 -8.61
C VAL A 18 -12.46 -8.68 -9.00
N ARG A 19 -13.24 -9.16 -8.03
CA ARG A 19 -14.58 -9.74 -8.26
C ARG A 19 -15.50 -8.72 -8.92
N LYS A 20 -15.61 -7.51 -8.37
CA LYS A 20 -16.50 -6.47 -8.92
C LYS A 20 -16.03 -5.99 -10.29
N ALA A 21 -14.72 -5.79 -10.48
CA ALA A 21 -14.14 -5.36 -11.75
C ALA A 21 -14.43 -6.35 -12.89
N LYS A 22 -14.31 -7.66 -12.63
CA LYS A 22 -14.73 -8.70 -13.59
C LYS A 22 -16.22 -8.60 -13.93
N ARG A 23 -17.09 -8.39 -12.94
CA ARG A 23 -18.56 -8.27 -13.16
C ARG A 23 -18.95 -7.07 -14.00
N VAL A 24 -18.21 -5.96 -13.94
CA VAL A 24 -18.46 -4.78 -14.78
C VAL A 24 -17.72 -4.83 -16.13
N GLY A 25 -17.11 -5.97 -16.46
CA GLY A 25 -16.46 -6.19 -17.76
C GLY A 25 -15.12 -5.46 -17.93
N LEU A 26 -14.37 -5.23 -16.85
CA LEU A 26 -12.99 -4.74 -16.95
C LEU A 26 -12.04 -5.89 -17.30
N ARG A 27 -11.12 -5.64 -18.22
CA ARG A 27 -9.97 -6.51 -18.48
C ARG A 27 -8.91 -6.21 -17.44
N LEU A 28 -8.49 -7.23 -16.70
CA LEU A 28 -7.54 -7.07 -15.60
C LEU A 28 -6.16 -7.59 -16.00
N LEU A 29 -5.13 -6.82 -15.67
CA LEU A 29 -3.74 -7.28 -15.69
C LEU A 29 -3.18 -7.21 -14.27
N PHE A 30 -2.60 -8.31 -13.81
CA PHE A 30 -1.97 -8.37 -12.50
C PHE A 30 -0.47 -8.14 -12.62
N LEU A 31 0.02 -7.07 -11.98
CA LEU A 31 1.44 -6.70 -11.96
C LEU A 31 1.90 -6.42 -10.54
N LYS A 32 3.17 -6.68 -10.24
CA LYS A 32 3.78 -6.22 -8.99
C LYS A 32 3.79 -4.67 -8.94
N PRO A 33 3.85 -4.06 -7.74
CA PRO A 33 3.98 -2.60 -7.62
C PRO A 33 5.13 -2.02 -8.44
N SER A 34 6.29 -2.68 -8.48
CA SER A 34 7.48 -2.28 -9.24
C SER A 34 7.25 -2.30 -10.76
N GLU A 35 6.45 -3.25 -11.25
CA GLU A 35 6.13 -3.44 -12.67
C GLU A 35 4.99 -2.51 -13.13
N THR A 36 4.11 -2.12 -12.21
CA THR A 36 2.94 -1.28 -12.49
C THR A 36 3.36 0.06 -13.12
N HIS A 37 4.41 0.70 -12.59
CA HIS A 37 4.93 1.94 -13.16
C HIS A 37 5.47 1.74 -14.58
N GLY A 38 6.29 0.70 -14.78
CA GLY A 38 6.88 0.38 -16.08
C GLY A 38 5.81 0.13 -17.14
N ALA A 39 4.74 -0.59 -16.78
CA ALA A 39 3.62 -0.84 -17.66
C ALA A 39 2.84 0.43 -18.00
N ILE A 40 2.47 1.25 -17.02
CA ILE A 40 1.76 2.53 -17.26
C ILE A 40 2.62 3.46 -18.14
N LYS A 41 3.93 3.50 -17.92
CA LYS A 41 4.85 4.34 -18.72
C LYS A 41 5.02 3.83 -20.15
N LYS A 42 5.14 2.51 -20.33
CA LYS A 42 5.37 1.87 -21.64
C LYS A 42 4.12 1.87 -22.51
N TYR A 43 2.95 1.77 -21.89
CA TYR A 43 1.67 1.60 -22.59
C TYR A 43 0.68 2.73 -22.26
N ARG A 44 1.15 3.98 -22.42
CA ARG A 44 0.49 5.22 -21.97
C ARG A 44 -0.97 5.39 -22.38
N ASN A 45 -1.43 4.71 -23.44
CA ASN A 45 -2.75 4.92 -24.03
C ASN A 45 -3.74 3.78 -23.75
N VAL A 46 -3.34 2.74 -23.03
CA VAL A 46 -4.14 1.50 -22.87
C VAL A 46 -4.27 1.06 -21.42
N PHE A 47 -3.43 1.57 -20.52
CA PHE A 47 -3.34 1.10 -19.15
C PHE A 47 -3.63 2.21 -18.15
N CYS A 48 -4.53 1.90 -17.23
CA CYS A 48 -4.63 2.59 -15.96
C CYS A 48 -4.81 1.59 -14.84
N GLY A 49 -4.61 1.97 -13.58
CA GLY A 49 -4.64 1.00 -12.51
C GLY A 49 -4.44 1.57 -11.13
N LEU A 50 -4.53 0.70 -10.12
CA LEU A 50 -4.14 1.04 -8.76
C LEU A 50 -2.64 1.31 -8.74
N THR A 51 -2.30 2.58 -8.54
CA THR A 51 -0.92 3.05 -8.55
C THR A 51 -0.54 3.56 -7.15
N PRO A 52 0.60 3.12 -6.60
CA PRO A 52 1.10 3.64 -5.33
C PRO A 52 1.24 5.18 -5.34
N LEU A 53 0.74 5.85 -4.31
CA LEU A 53 0.65 7.33 -4.30
C LEU A 53 1.99 8.05 -4.50
N PRO A 54 3.11 7.60 -3.92
CA PRO A 54 4.39 8.26 -4.16
C PRO A 54 4.84 8.22 -5.63
N LEU A 55 4.41 7.21 -6.41
CA LEU A 55 4.65 7.17 -7.85
C LEU A 55 3.75 8.16 -8.59
N ILE A 56 2.48 8.29 -8.19
CA ILE A 56 1.56 9.30 -8.75
C ILE A 56 2.17 10.70 -8.61
N VAL A 57 2.66 11.05 -7.42
CA VAL A 57 3.28 12.36 -7.16
C VAL A 57 4.61 12.52 -7.90
N THR A 58 5.48 11.52 -7.84
CA THR A 58 6.82 11.58 -8.45
C THR A 58 6.75 11.72 -9.97
N TYR A 59 5.81 11.03 -10.62
CA TYR A 59 5.66 11.03 -12.08
C TYR A 59 4.52 11.90 -12.59
N LYS A 60 3.86 12.67 -11.71
CA LYS A 60 2.72 13.55 -12.03
C LYS A 60 1.63 12.82 -12.84
N LEU A 61 1.28 11.60 -12.43
CA LEU A 61 0.27 10.80 -13.11
C LEU A 61 -1.12 11.41 -12.90
N GLN A 62 -1.95 11.41 -13.94
CA GLN A 62 -3.34 11.80 -13.84
C GLN A 62 -4.11 10.80 -12.97
N VAL A 63 -4.82 11.32 -11.97
CA VAL A 63 -5.70 10.54 -11.11
C VAL A 63 -7.12 10.61 -11.65
N TRP A 64 -7.84 9.49 -11.57
CA TRP A 64 -9.22 9.37 -12.06
C TRP A 64 -10.15 8.96 -10.93
N ILE A 65 -11.45 9.22 -11.11
CA ILE A 65 -12.48 8.70 -10.20
C ILE A 65 -12.50 7.18 -10.34
N GLY A 66 -12.12 6.49 -9.25
CA GLY A 66 -12.00 5.05 -9.22
C GLY A 66 -11.54 4.54 -7.86
N PRO A 67 -11.38 3.21 -7.71
CA PRO A 67 -10.93 2.60 -6.47
C PRO A 67 -9.63 3.20 -5.94
N MET A 68 -9.55 3.35 -4.63
CA MET A 68 -8.33 3.69 -3.91
C MET A 68 -8.06 2.60 -2.87
N VAL A 69 -6.84 2.54 -2.33
CA VAL A 69 -6.52 1.67 -1.19
C VAL A 69 -6.13 2.56 -0.04
N TYR A 70 -6.95 2.58 1.00
CA TYR A 70 -6.71 3.30 2.24
C TYR A 70 -7.25 2.50 3.41
N THR A 71 -6.98 2.94 4.63
CA THR A 71 -7.40 2.22 5.85
C THR A 71 -8.10 3.16 6.80
N ASP A 72 -9.10 2.68 7.53
CA ASP A 72 -9.77 3.48 8.56
C ASP A 72 -9.05 3.32 9.91
N GLY A 73 -8.08 4.19 10.18
CA GLY A 73 -7.37 4.30 11.45
C GLY A 73 -6.43 3.15 11.81
N PHE A 74 -6.61 1.96 11.26
CA PHE A 74 -5.81 0.77 11.59
C PHE A 74 -5.49 -0.08 10.37
N SER A 75 -4.27 -0.63 10.28
CA SER A 75 -3.90 -1.60 9.25
C SER A 75 -3.10 -2.78 9.82
N PRO A 76 -3.69 -3.98 9.90
CA PRO A 76 -2.95 -5.17 10.35
C PRO A 76 -1.95 -5.66 9.28
N SER A 77 -1.87 -4.99 8.13
CA SER A 77 -1.04 -5.35 7.00
C SER A 77 0.09 -4.37 6.71
N VAL A 78 0.13 -3.19 7.34
CA VAL A 78 1.19 -2.19 7.14
C VAL A 78 1.81 -1.89 8.50
N ILE A 79 2.73 -2.77 8.92
CA ILE A 79 3.25 -2.78 10.29
C ILE A 79 4.76 -2.61 10.33
N ILE A 80 5.24 -1.99 11.41
CA ILE A 80 6.63 -2.12 11.84
C ILE A 80 6.68 -3.14 12.96
N ALA A 81 7.55 -4.12 12.80
CA ALA A 81 7.73 -5.20 13.75
C ALA A 81 9.21 -5.34 14.14
N SER A 82 9.46 -5.94 15.31
CA SER A 82 10.82 -6.27 15.76
C SER A 82 10.84 -7.64 16.44
N ARG A 83 12.03 -8.24 16.50
CA ARG A 83 12.25 -9.49 17.24
C ARG A 83 12.33 -9.28 18.75
N VAL A 84 12.53 -8.04 19.19
CA VAL A 84 12.52 -7.64 20.61
C VAL A 84 11.36 -6.69 20.86
N ALA A 85 10.87 -6.64 22.10
CA ALA A 85 9.84 -5.70 22.47
C ALA A 85 10.34 -4.25 22.30
N ARG A 86 9.56 -3.44 21.58
CA ARG A 86 9.74 -2.00 21.40
C ARG A 86 8.37 -1.36 21.43
N THR A 87 8.27 -0.18 22.02
CA THR A 87 6.98 0.51 22.16
C THR A 87 6.80 1.63 21.15
N GLU A 88 7.90 2.18 20.62
CA GLU A 88 7.86 3.33 19.73
C GLU A 88 8.74 3.16 18.50
N LEU A 89 8.39 3.88 17.43
CA LEU A 89 9.18 3.93 16.20
C LEU A 89 10.62 4.42 16.46
N CYS A 90 10.80 5.37 17.38
CA CYS A 90 12.09 6.00 17.63
C CYS A 90 13.08 5.08 18.34
N GLU A 91 12.62 3.96 18.91
CA GLU A 91 13.48 2.90 19.44
C GLU A 91 14.09 2.03 18.32
N CYS A 92 13.57 2.15 17.09
CA CYS A 92 14.11 1.46 15.93
C CYS A 92 15.36 2.16 15.38
N LYS A 93 16.56 1.81 15.86
CA LYS A 93 17.83 2.33 15.31
C LYS A 93 17.97 2.10 13.79
N ARG A 94 17.47 0.95 13.33
CA ARG A 94 17.49 0.53 11.92
C ARG A 94 16.14 -0.03 11.54
N LEU A 95 15.63 0.38 10.38
CA LEU A 95 14.39 -0.09 9.80
C LEU A 95 14.66 -0.71 8.41
N LEU A 96 14.50 -2.01 8.31
CA LEU A 96 14.58 -2.74 7.04
C LEU A 96 13.23 -2.65 6.32
N VAL A 97 13.24 -2.21 5.07
CA VAL A 97 12.05 -2.06 4.24
C VAL A 97 12.19 -2.93 3.00
N THR A 98 11.13 -3.61 2.60
CA THR A 98 11.10 -4.38 1.36
C THR A 98 11.44 -3.50 0.16
N SER A 99 12.45 -3.88 -0.62
CA SER A 99 12.96 -3.11 -1.77
C SER A 99 11.90 -2.88 -2.86
N GLU A 100 10.89 -3.75 -2.94
CA GLU A 100 9.83 -3.71 -3.94
C GLU A 100 8.78 -2.61 -3.71
N SER A 101 8.73 -1.96 -2.53
CA SER A 101 7.68 -0.97 -2.21
C SER A 101 8.21 0.44 -2.02
N ILE A 102 8.17 1.22 -3.10
CA ILE A 102 8.45 2.67 -3.06
C ILE A 102 7.47 3.39 -2.12
N ALA A 103 6.21 2.94 -2.05
CA ALA A 103 5.22 3.56 -1.18
C ALA A 103 5.56 3.42 0.30
N SER A 104 5.85 2.20 0.73
CA SER A 104 6.16 1.90 2.13
C SER A 104 7.46 2.55 2.58
N TYR A 105 8.47 2.54 1.71
CA TYR A 105 9.73 3.25 1.95
C TYR A 105 9.52 4.75 2.14
N SER A 106 8.77 5.38 1.23
CA SER A 106 8.49 6.82 1.29
C SER A 106 7.71 7.18 2.55
N LEU A 107 6.68 6.40 2.88
CA LEU A 107 5.85 6.61 4.06
C LEU A 107 6.66 6.48 5.35
N ALA A 108 7.49 5.44 5.47
CA ALA A 108 8.33 5.23 6.64
C ALA A 108 9.38 6.33 6.81
N ARG A 109 9.96 6.85 5.71
CA ARG A 109 10.86 8.01 5.78
C ARG A 109 10.17 9.26 6.29
N ILE A 110 8.97 9.55 5.80
CA ILE A 110 8.19 10.71 6.23
C ILE A 110 7.84 10.58 7.72
N LEU A 111 7.33 9.42 8.14
CA LEU A 111 6.97 9.18 9.54
C LEU A 111 8.18 9.24 10.46
N ALA A 112 9.29 8.59 10.12
CA ALA A 112 10.53 8.67 10.90
C ALA A 112 11.05 10.12 10.99
N SER A 113 10.93 10.89 9.91
CA SER A 113 11.33 12.30 9.90
C SER A 113 10.49 13.17 10.81
N VAL A 114 9.17 13.00 10.78
CA VAL A 114 8.25 13.86 11.54
C VAL A 114 8.18 13.44 13.01
N VAL A 115 8.16 12.15 13.29
CA VAL A 115 7.99 11.61 14.64
C VAL A 115 9.30 11.57 15.42
N CYS A 116 10.41 11.25 14.76
CA CYS A 116 11.69 10.98 15.43
C CYS A 116 12.82 11.96 15.06
N GLY A 117 12.52 13.03 14.31
CA GLY A 117 13.52 14.05 13.96
C GLY A 117 14.47 13.68 12.82
N GLY A 118 14.16 12.67 11.99
CA GLY A 118 14.83 12.42 10.70
C GLY A 118 16.15 11.67 10.73
N GLU A 119 16.98 11.85 11.75
CA GLU A 119 18.33 11.26 11.81
C GLU A 119 18.43 10.00 12.68
N SER A 120 17.40 9.72 13.48
CA SER A 120 17.43 8.64 14.49
C SER A 120 17.16 7.23 13.95
N VAL A 121 16.59 7.11 12.74
CA VAL A 121 16.20 5.82 12.15
C VAL A 121 16.87 5.61 10.79
N ILE A 122 17.83 4.68 10.72
CA ILE A 122 18.47 4.31 9.47
C ILE A 122 17.54 3.38 8.67
N ILE A 123 17.06 3.84 7.53
CA ILE A 123 16.14 3.06 6.68
C ILE A 123 16.93 2.38 5.55
N LYS A 124 16.94 1.04 5.55
CA LYS A 124 17.65 0.22 4.57
C LYS A 124 16.67 -0.60 3.73
N ARG A 125 16.86 -0.62 2.41
CA ARG A 125 16.12 -1.54 1.53
C ARG A 125 16.69 -2.95 1.62
N SER A 126 15.81 -3.95 1.64
CA SER A 126 16.16 -5.37 1.69
C SER A 126 15.21 -6.17 0.80
N LEU A 127 15.72 -7.22 0.16
CA LEU A 127 14.90 -8.17 -0.61
C LEU A 127 14.12 -9.11 0.32
N ASP A 128 14.72 -9.46 1.46
CA ASP A 128 14.09 -10.28 2.49
C ASP A 128 14.30 -9.71 3.91
N PRO A 129 13.53 -8.65 4.28
CA PRO A 129 13.67 -8.00 5.58
C PRO A 129 13.50 -8.97 6.76
N VAL A 130 12.66 -9.99 6.62
CA VAL A 130 12.34 -10.93 7.69
C VAL A 130 13.54 -11.81 8.03
N SER A 131 14.22 -12.32 7.01
CA SER A 131 15.41 -13.16 7.16
C SER A 131 16.64 -12.33 7.55
N GLU A 132 16.77 -11.10 7.02
CA GLU A 132 17.90 -10.21 7.32
C GLU A 132 17.81 -9.54 8.70
N ALA A 133 16.62 -9.48 9.31
CA ALA A 133 16.42 -8.81 10.59
C ALA A 133 17.22 -9.45 11.73
N ARG A 134 18.21 -8.70 12.23
CA ARG A 134 18.92 -9.02 13.48
C ARG A 134 18.09 -8.55 14.68
N ARG A 135 18.55 -8.87 15.90
CA ARG A 135 17.86 -8.47 17.15
C ARG A 135 17.65 -6.96 17.27
N GLU A 136 18.53 -6.15 16.69
CA GLU A 136 18.48 -4.69 16.79
C GLU A 136 17.67 -4.02 15.68
N ASP A 137 17.26 -4.76 14.66
CA ASP A 137 16.54 -4.20 13.52
C ASP A 137 15.02 -4.21 13.78
N CYS A 138 14.35 -3.19 13.27
CA CYS A 138 12.92 -3.22 12.97
C CYS A 138 12.73 -3.56 11.50
N ILE A 139 11.57 -4.12 11.17
CA ILE A 139 11.17 -4.43 9.79
C ILE A 139 9.85 -3.74 9.47
N LEU A 140 9.77 -3.09 8.31
CA LEU A 140 8.52 -2.62 7.73
C LEU A 140 7.98 -3.68 6.79
N LEU A 141 6.77 -4.14 7.06
CA LEU A 141 6.09 -5.15 6.26
C LEU A 141 4.77 -4.62 5.75
N ILE A 142 4.44 -4.97 4.50
CA ILE A 142 3.21 -4.53 3.84
C ILE A 142 2.40 -5.69 3.24
N GLY A 143 1.09 -5.47 3.15
CA GLY A 143 0.14 -6.38 2.52
C GLY A 143 0.18 -7.77 3.14
N ASP A 144 0.19 -8.77 2.27
CA ASP A 144 0.04 -10.17 2.66
C ASP A 144 1.21 -10.70 3.51
N LYS A 145 2.41 -10.11 3.37
CA LYS A 145 3.54 -10.42 4.27
C LYS A 145 3.33 -9.80 5.67
N GLY A 146 2.83 -8.56 5.72
CA GLY A 146 2.53 -7.86 6.97
C GLY A 146 1.50 -8.61 7.80
N ILE A 147 0.38 -9.01 7.19
CA ILE A 147 -0.71 -9.72 7.90
C ILE A 147 -0.28 -11.10 8.40
N ARG A 148 0.55 -11.83 7.65
CA ARG A 148 1.10 -13.12 8.08
C ARG A 148 2.00 -12.96 9.31
N ILE A 149 2.85 -11.93 9.31
CA ILE A 149 3.73 -11.66 10.45
C ILE A 149 2.93 -11.18 11.67
N TYR A 150 2.00 -10.25 11.47
CA TYR A 150 1.03 -9.83 12.48
C TYR A 150 0.34 -11.03 13.14
N SER A 151 -0.16 -11.96 12.32
CA SER A 151 -0.85 -13.15 12.80
C SER A 151 0.06 -14.17 13.50
N SER A 152 1.33 -14.26 13.12
CA SER A 152 2.23 -15.31 13.59
C SER A 152 2.62 -15.17 15.06
N ARG A 153 2.48 -13.97 15.64
CA ARG A 153 2.97 -13.60 16.98
C ARG A 153 4.46 -13.88 17.23
N LYS A 154 5.24 -14.15 16.18
CA LYS A 154 6.70 -14.38 16.26
C LYS A 154 7.50 -13.08 16.37
N PHE A 155 6.85 -11.95 16.11
CA PHE A 155 7.43 -10.61 16.18
C PHE A 155 6.55 -9.75 17.07
N HIS A 156 7.18 -8.82 17.77
CA HIS A 156 6.49 -7.74 18.45
C HIS A 156 6.12 -6.68 17.43
N VAL A 157 4.84 -6.34 17.33
CA VAL A 157 4.39 -5.20 16.54
C VAL A 157 4.78 -3.95 17.32
N VAL A 158 5.69 -3.16 16.76
CA VAL A 158 6.13 -1.89 17.34
C VAL A 158 5.06 -0.83 17.09
N THR A 159 4.58 -0.74 15.85
CA THR A 159 3.51 0.19 15.50
C THR A 159 2.81 -0.24 14.21
N ASP A 160 1.52 0.08 14.13
CA ASP A 160 0.77 0.11 12.86
C ASP A 160 0.97 1.48 12.21
N LEU A 161 1.39 1.47 10.94
CA LEU A 161 1.64 2.72 10.22
C LEU A 161 0.37 3.52 9.99
N ALA A 162 -0.79 2.88 9.84
CA ALA A 162 -2.03 3.62 9.63
C ALA A 162 -2.43 4.41 10.88
N SER A 163 -2.38 3.77 12.03
CA SER A 163 -2.59 4.40 13.34
C SER A 163 -1.60 5.54 13.58
N LEU A 164 -0.30 5.28 13.35
CA LEU A 164 0.73 6.29 13.54
C LEU A 164 0.54 7.48 12.58
N TYR A 165 0.22 7.21 11.32
CA TYR A 165 -0.02 8.25 10.32
C TYR A 165 -1.21 9.13 10.70
N ARG A 166 -2.34 8.54 11.09
CA ARG A 166 -3.52 9.29 11.53
C ARG A 166 -3.23 10.11 12.78
N LYS A 167 -2.52 9.54 13.76
CA LYS A 167 -2.09 10.28 14.98
C LYS A 167 -1.20 11.48 14.63
N THR A 168 -0.36 11.34 13.61
CA THR A 168 0.62 12.37 13.21
C THR A 168 0.00 13.47 12.35
N PHE A 169 -0.88 13.12 11.41
CA PHE A 169 -1.37 14.04 10.38
C PHE A 169 -2.86 14.38 10.49
N GLY A 170 -3.61 13.68 11.35
CA GLY A 170 -5.04 13.92 11.58
C GLY A 170 -5.98 13.30 10.54
N PHE A 171 -5.47 12.54 9.57
CA PHE A 171 -6.26 11.85 8.54
C PHE A 171 -5.64 10.51 8.15
N ASP A 172 -6.42 9.64 7.53
CA ASP A 172 -6.00 8.28 7.17
C ASP A 172 -5.03 8.24 5.96
N PRO A 173 -4.08 7.27 5.93
CA PRO A 173 -3.18 7.13 4.80
C PRO A 173 -3.88 6.52 3.59
N VAL A 174 -3.59 7.06 2.41
CA VAL A 174 -3.93 6.45 1.13
C VAL A 174 -2.65 5.82 0.56
N PHE A 175 -2.68 4.51 0.32
CA PHE A 175 -1.54 3.76 -0.18
C PHE A 175 -1.47 3.74 -1.71
N ALA A 176 -2.63 3.61 -2.36
CA ALA A 176 -2.75 3.59 -3.83
C ALA A 176 -4.06 4.25 -4.29
N ALA A 177 -4.07 4.74 -5.54
CA ALA A 177 -5.25 5.29 -6.18
C ALA A 177 -5.27 4.93 -7.67
N THR A 178 -6.45 4.95 -8.28
CA THR A 178 -6.58 4.82 -9.74
C THR A 178 -5.88 5.95 -10.47
N ALA A 179 -4.83 5.64 -11.22
CA ALA A 179 -4.09 6.61 -12.03
C ALA A 179 -3.64 6.02 -13.37
N GLY A 180 -3.26 6.89 -14.32
CA GLY A 180 -2.87 6.53 -15.69
C GLY A 180 -3.84 7.11 -16.73
N GLU A 181 -4.01 6.43 -17.86
CA GLU A 181 -4.97 6.82 -18.90
C GLU A 181 -6.23 5.97 -18.79
N CYS A 182 -7.25 6.47 -18.09
CA CYS A 182 -8.49 5.73 -17.82
C CYS A 182 -9.67 6.13 -18.71
N SER A 183 -9.53 7.08 -19.64
CA SER A 183 -10.69 7.64 -20.38
C SER A 183 -11.58 6.57 -21.01
N ILE A 184 -10.98 5.54 -21.62
CA ILE A 184 -11.66 4.44 -22.32
C ILE A 184 -12.47 3.54 -21.38
N ILE A 185 -12.12 3.47 -20.09
CA ILE A 185 -12.75 2.58 -19.10
C ILE A 185 -13.42 3.32 -17.93
N GLN A 186 -13.55 4.65 -18.04
CA GLN A 186 -14.05 5.50 -16.97
C GLN A 186 -15.50 5.18 -16.59
N ASP A 187 -16.33 4.82 -17.57
CA ASP A 187 -17.71 4.40 -17.35
C ASP A 187 -17.79 3.15 -16.45
N LYS A 188 -16.87 2.20 -16.63
CA LYS A 188 -16.76 0.98 -15.81
C LYS A 188 -16.17 1.27 -14.44
N LEU A 189 -15.16 2.13 -14.35
CA LEU A 189 -14.55 2.52 -13.08
C LEU A 189 -15.55 3.23 -12.16
N SER A 190 -16.40 4.09 -12.73
CA SER A 190 -17.45 4.79 -11.97
C SER A 190 -18.48 3.85 -11.31
N LYS A 191 -18.58 2.60 -11.79
CA LYS A 191 -19.46 1.55 -11.25
C LYS A 191 -18.81 0.76 -10.10
N LEU A 192 -17.52 1.01 -9.81
CA LEU A 192 -16.79 0.39 -8.70
C LEU A 192 -16.96 1.18 -7.40
N LYS A 193 -18.19 1.51 -7.05
CA LYS A 193 -18.52 2.18 -5.77
C LYS A 193 -18.45 1.18 -4.62
N ARG A 194 -17.96 1.64 -3.46
CA ARG A 194 -17.94 0.98 -2.13
C ARG A 194 -18.03 -0.55 -2.17
N LEU A 195 -16.88 -1.18 -1.99
CA LEU A 195 -16.74 -2.63 -2.09
C LEU A 195 -16.75 -3.24 -0.68
N GLU A 196 -17.91 -3.72 -0.25
CA GLU A 196 -18.00 -4.52 0.96
C GLU A 196 -17.56 -5.98 0.66
N PRO A 197 -16.71 -6.60 1.50
CA PRO A 197 -16.31 -7.98 1.33
C PRO A 197 -17.50 -8.94 1.45
N THR A 198 -17.60 -9.93 0.55
CA THR A 198 -18.55 -11.05 0.71
C THR A 198 -17.89 -12.26 1.35
N LEU A 199 -18.69 -13.27 1.73
CA LEU A 199 -18.16 -14.55 2.21
C LEU A 199 -17.17 -15.18 1.20
N THR A 200 -17.46 -15.11 -0.10
CA THR A 200 -16.54 -15.59 -1.14
C THR A 200 -15.22 -14.83 -1.14
N ASP A 201 -15.24 -13.52 -0.92
CA ASP A 201 -14.03 -12.71 -0.86
C ASP A 201 -13.18 -13.07 0.37
N ILE A 202 -13.84 -13.26 1.52
CA ILE A 202 -13.21 -13.68 2.78
C ILE A 202 -12.53 -15.05 2.62
N LEU A 203 -13.24 -16.03 2.05
CA LEU A 203 -12.68 -17.36 1.80
C LEU A 203 -11.52 -17.34 0.81
N GLY A 204 -11.62 -16.52 -0.24
CA GLY A 204 -10.52 -16.32 -1.19
C GLY A 204 -9.28 -15.72 -0.52
N ALA A 205 -9.47 -14.72 0.34
CA ALA A 205 -8.38 -14.12 1.10
C ALA A 205 -7.77 -15.11 2.10
N TYR A 206 -8.60 -15.89 2.80
CA TYR A 206 -8.15 -16.95 3.71
C TYR A 206 -7.27 -17.98 3.00
N ASN A 207 -7.72 -18.47 1.83
CA ASN A 207 -6.97 -19.44 1.02
C ASN A 207 -5.66 -18.87 0.47
N THR A 208 -5.55 -17.55 0.32
CA THR A 208 -4.33 -16.88 -0.14
C THR A 208 -3.36 -16.62 1.02
N LEU A 209 -3.89 -16.21 2.17
CA LEU A 209 -3.09 -15.73 3.28
C LEU A 209 -2.62 -16.85 4.21
N HIS A 210 -3.42 -17.90 4.38
CA HIS A 210 -3.21 -18.98 5.36
C HIS A 210 -3.01 -18.45 6.79
N VAL A 211 -3.81 -17.46 7.18
CA VAL A 211 -3.88 -16.90 8.54
C VAL A 211 -5.26 -17.19 9.15
N PRO A 212 -5.44 -17.13 10.48
CA PRO A 212 -6.72 -17.35 11.13
C PRO A 212 -7.83 -16.48 10.54
N LEU A 213 -9.02 -17.06 10.39
CA LEU A 213 -10.17 -16.38 9.78
C LEU A 213 -10.52 -15.03 10.44
N PRO A 214 -10.48 -14.87 11.79
CA PRO A 214 -10.72 -13.56 12.41
C PRO A 214 -9.75 -12.47 11.91
N THR A 215 -8.48 -12.82 11.69
CA THR A 215 -7.46 -11.91 11.16
C THR A 215 -7.74 -11.50 9.71
N VAL A 216 -8.26 -12.42 8.89
CA VAL A 216 -8.68 -12.12 7.51
C VAL A 216 -9.86 -11.16 7.50
N ILE A 217 -10.87 -11.41 8.33
CA ILE A 217 -12.05 -10.55 8.46
C ILE A 217 -11.63 -9.15 8.90
N GLU A 218 -10.75 -9.05 9.90
CA GLU A 218 -10.19 -7.78 10.37
C GLU A 218 -9.46 -7.03 9.24
N TYR A 219 -8.56 -7.71 8.51
CA TYR A 219 -7.81 -7.14 7.41
C TYR A 219 -8.71 -6.56 6.30
N LEU A 220 -9.76 -7.30 5.91
CA LEU A 220 -10.70 -6.85 4.90
C LEU A 220 -11.64 -5.75 5.41
N ARG A 221 -11.99 -5.76 6.70
CA ARG A 221 -12.86 -4.74 7.31
C ARG A 221 -12.20 -3.36 7.33
N TYR A 222 -10.92 -3.31 7.69
CA TYR A 222 -10.19 -2.04 7.80
C TYR A 222 -9.66 -1.53 6.46
N THR A 223 -9.56 -2.39 5.45
CA THR A 223 -9.13 -1.98 4.10
C THR A 223 -10.31 -1.41 3.32
N ARG A 224 -10.17 -0.17 2.87
CA ARG A 224 -11.15 0.54 2.07
C ARG A 224 -10.75 0.57 0.61
N LEU A 225 -11.72 0.33 -0.27
CA LEU A 225 -11.53 0.17 -1.72
C LEU A 225 -12.37 1.14 -2.57
N ASP A 226 -12.86 2.20 -1.95
CA ASP A 226 -13.68 3.24 -2.57
C ASP A 226 -12.92 4.53 -2.88
N TYR A 227 -13.53 5.40 -3.68
CA TYR A 227 -12.98 6.72 -4.00
C TYR A 227 -13.30 7.71 -2.89
N ASN A 228 -12.26 8.34 -2.32
CA ASN A 228 -12.39 9.45 -1.38
C ASN A 228 -11.54 10.65 -1.88
N PRO A 229 -12.16 11.65 -2.52
CA PRO A 229 -11.43 12.76 -3.14
C PRO A 229 -10.73 13.66 -2.11
N GLU A 230 -11.34 13.88 -0.95
CA GLU A 230 -10.77 14.72 0.10
C GLU A 230 -9.52 14.08 0.68
N LEU A 231 -9.61 12.80 1.05
CA LEU A 231 -8.50 12.05 1.62
C LEU A 231 -7.34 11.92 0.63
N LEU A 232 -7.65 11.71 -0.66
CA LEU A 232 -6.67 11.70 -1.74
C LEU A 232 -5.92 13.03 -1.83
N ARG A 233 -6.66 14.15 -1.82
CA ARG A 233 -6.08 15.50 -1.91
C ARG A 233 -5.11 15.77 -0.75
N LEU A 234 -5.51 15.42 0.47
CA LEU A 234 -4.67 15.59 1.67
C LEU A 234 -3.38 14.76 1.57
N ASN A 235 -3.48 13.50 1.18
CA ASN A 235 -2.33 12.61 1.01
C ASN A 235 -1.38 13.10 -0.11
N ILE A 236 -1.91 13.56 -1.24
CA ILE A 236 -1.09 14.12 -2.33
C ILE A 236 -0.35 15.38 -1.86
N ALA A 237 -1.03 16.30 -1.19
CA ALA A 237 -0.43 17.52 -0.67
C ALA A 237 0.70 17.23 0.34
N LEU A 238 0.49 16.24 1.22
CA LEU A 238 1.51 15.80 2.17
C LEU A 238 2.75 15.24 1.45
N LEU A 239 2.55 14.37 0.47
CA LEU A 239 3.65 13.78 -0.30
C LEU A 239 4.41 14.85 -1.11
N GLN A 240 3.72 15.86 -1.64
CA GLN A 240 4.35 17.01 -2.29
C GLN A 240 5.21 17.81 -1.30
N LYS A 241 4.69 18.09 -0.08
CA LYS A 241 5.44 18.78 0.98
C LYS A 241 6.75 18.04 1.33
N TYR A 242 6.70 16.71 1.40
CA TYR A 242 7.85 15.87 1.74
C TYR A 242 8.55 15.24 0.54
N GLN A 243 8.38 15.80 -0.66
CA GLN A 243 8.93 15.20 -1.89
C GLN A 243 10.46 15.01 -1.85
N HIS A 244 11.17 15.86 -1.11
CA HIS A 244 12.61 15.73 -0.88
C HIS A 244 13.00 14.41 -0.18
N LEU A 245 12.09 13.80 0.59
CA LEU A 245 12.27 12.50 1.26
C LEU A 245 11.85 11.30 0.38
N ILE A 246 11.13 11.55 -0.71
CA ILE A 246 10.54 10.50 -1.58
C ILE A 246 11.51 10.06 -2.68
N LYS A 247 12.62 10.79 -2.90
CA LYS A 247 13.54 10.55 -4.03
C LYS A 247 13.86 9.06 -4.22
N PRO A 248 13.62 8.49 -5.41
CA PRO A 248 14.18 7.19 -5.74
C PRO A 248 15.70 7.34 -5.69
N GLN A 249 16.38 6.63 -4.78
CA GLN A 249 17.83 6.50 -4.89
C GLN A 249 18.14 5.91 -6.26
N PRO A 250 19.24 6.36 -6.92
CA PRO A 250 19.67 5.77 -8.18
C PRO A 250 19.77 4.26 -7.99
N THR A 251 19.15 3.50 -8.88
CA THR A 251 19.55 2.11 -9.08
C THR A 251 21.00 2.15 -9.49
N THR A 252 21.90 1.73 -8.58
CA THR A 252 23.24 1.31 -8.97
C THR A 252 23.07 0.31 -10.10
N THR A 253 23.51 0.71 -11.28
CA THR A 253 23.65 -0.15 -12.47
C THR A 253 24.96 -0.91 -12.35
#